data_AF-A0A942IQR4-F1
#
_entry.id   AF-A0A942IQR4-F1
#
_cell.length_a   1.000
_cell.length_b   1.000
_cell.length_c   1.000
_cell.angle_alpha   90.00
_cell.angle_beta   90.00
_cell.angle_gamma   90.00
#
_symmetry.space_group_name_H-M   'P 1'
#
loop_
_entity.id
_entity.type
_entity.pdbx_description
1 polymer ?
#
loop_
_entity_poly.entity_id
_entity_poly.type
_entity_poly.pdbx_seq_one_letter_code
_entity_poly.pdbx_strand_id
1 'polypeptide(L)'
;MSADRNAENRRVLVRMLVVAGLMFGFGYAMVPIYEKFCEVTGINNLLNPDDPLRSTQIDTSRTVTVEFDANLHGLPWSFKPGQTSVSVHPGELVHVVYRVSNTRNHPVTGQAIPSYGPQLAAAHFKKMECFC
;
A
#
# COMPACT_ATOMS: atom_id res chain seq x y z
N MET A 1 59.23 4.50 13.37
CA MET A 1 58.41 5.31 12.42
C MET A 1 57.40 4.50 11.61
N SER A 2 57.68 3.24 11.22
CA SER A 2 56.72 2.41 10.44
C SER A 2 55.62 1.75 11.29
N ALA A 3 55.90 1.43 12.56
CA ALA A 3 54.95 0.76 13.46
C ALA A 3 53.81 1.69 13.92
N ASP A 4 54.11 2.96 14.22
CA ASP A 4 53.11 3.97 14.61
C ASP A 4 52.13 4.27 13.45
N ARG A 5 52.64 4.38 12.22
CA ARG A 5 51.82 4.60 11.02
C ARG A 5 50.78 3.48 10.81
N ASN A 6 51.16 2.23 11.05
CA ASN A 6 50.23 1.09 10.94
C ASN A 6 49.16 1.07 12.04
N ALA A 7 49.49 1.53 13.26
CA ALA A 7 48.52 1.65 14.34
C ALA A 7 47.50 2.77 14.09
N GLU A 8 47.94 3.91 13.54
CA GLU A 8 47.08 5.01 13.14
C GLU A 8 46.17 4.65 11.96
N ASN A 9 46.72 4.03 10.91
CA ASN A 9 45.95 3.57 9.75
C ASN A 9 44.87 2.55 10.15
N ARG A 10 45.19 1.63 11.07
CA ARG A 10 44.20 0.67 11.61
C ARG A 10 43.06 1.38 12.36
N ARG A 11 43.36 2.44 13.10
CA ARG A 11 42.35 3.24 13.81
C ARG A 11 41.44 3.99 12.84
N VAL A 12 42.00 4.54 11.76
CA VAL A 12 41.22 5.20 10.70
C VAL A 12 40.34 4.20 9.95
N LEU A 13 40.87 3.02 9.60
CA LEU A 13 40.12 1.95 8.94
C LEU A 13 38.91 1.50 9.79
N VAL A 14 39.12 1.27 11.09
CA VAL A 14 38.03 0.89 12.00
C VAL A 14 36.97 1.99 12.09
N ARG A 15 37.36 3.26 12.16
CA ARG A 15 36.40 4.39 12.16
C ARG A 15 35.58 4.43 10.87
N MET A 16 36.21 4.26 9.71
CA MET A 16 35.48 4.26 8.44
C MET A 16 34.53 3.07 8.32
N LEU A 17 34.93 1.87 8.79
CA LEU A 17 34.05 0.71 8.81
C LEU A 17 32.85 0.90 9.74
N VAL A 18 33.05 1.51 10.91
CA VAL A 18 31.95 1.84 11.83
C VAL A 18 30.98 2.82 11.20
N VAL A 19 31.49 3.91 10.59
CA VAL A 19 30.64 4.90 9.91
C VAL A 19 29.87 4.27 8.75
N ALA A 20 30.54 3.46 7.92
CA ALA A 20 29.89 2.74 6.83
C ALA A 20 28.78 1.83 7.37
N GLY A 21 29.07 1.01 8.38
CA GLY A 21 28.09 0.14 9.02
C GLY A 21 26.88 0.91 9.59
N LEU A 22 27.12 2.08 10.18
CA LEU A 22 26.06 2.95 10.69
C LEU A 22 25.16 3.49 9.57
N MET A 23 25.74 3.94 8.46
CA MET A 23 24.98 4.45 7.31
C MET A 23 24.14 3.35 6.66
N PHE A 24 24.70 2.14 6.48
CA PHE A 24 23.94 0.99 5.97
C PHE A 24 22.84 0.56 6.94
N GLY A 25 23.13 0.52 8.24
CA GLY A 25 22.15 0.21 9.28
C GLY A 25 21.00 1.22 9.30
N PHE A 26 21.30 2.51 9.16
CA PHE A 26 20.29 3.56 9.08
C PHE A 26 19.42 3.44 7.82
N GLY A 27 20.02 3.18 6.66
CA GLY A 27 19.27 2.95 5.42
C GLY A 27 18.34 1.75 5.51
N TYR A 28 18.80 0.64 6.10
CA TYR A 28 17.98 -0.55 6.31
C TYR A 28 16.85 -0.30 7.32
N ALA A 29 17.13 0.42 8.40
CA ALA A 29 16.14 0.77 9.43
C ALA A 29 15.08 1.77 8.94
N MET A 30 15.35 2.53 7.87
CA MET A 30 14.40 3.50 7.34
C MET A 30 13.09 2.86 6.87
N VAL A 31 13.14 1.65 6.29
CA VAL A 31 11.96 0.90 5.82
C VAL A 31 10.99 0.58 6.97
N PRO A 32 11.38 -0.15 8.04
CA PRO A 32 10.47 -0.46 9.14
C PRO A 32 10.04 0.78 9.94
N ILE A 33 10.88 1.82 10.01
CA ILE A 33 10.48 3.10 10.63
C ILE A 33 9.36 3.76 9.83
N TYR A 34 9.44 3.75 8.50
CA TYR A 34 8.38 4.28 7.63
C TYR A 34 7.08 3.48 7.77
N GLU A 35 7.16 2.15 7.82
CA GLU A 35 5.99 1.30 8.06
C GLU A 35 5.30 1.62 9.39
N LYS A 36 6.06 1.80 10.48
CA LYS A 36 5.50 2.20 11.78
C LYS A 36 4.91 3.61 11.77
N PHE A 37 5.51 4.53 11.03
CA PHE A 37 4.93 5.86 10.84
C PHE A 37 3.59 5.77 10.09
N CYS A 38 3.50 4.96 9.03
CA CYS A 38 2.25 4.71 8.30
C CYS A 38 1.18 4.05 9.17
N GLU A 39 1.57 3.08 10.01
CA GLU A 39 0.66 2.41 10.95
C GLU A 39 0.07 3.40 11.97
N VAL A 40 0.90 4.26 12.56
CA VAL A 40 0.46 5.25 13.56
C VAL A 40 -0.41 6.35 12.94
N THR A 41 -0.06 6.80 11.73
CA THR A 41 -0.83 7.83 11.02
C THR A 41 -2.07 7.28 10.31
N GLY A 42 -2.19 5.95 10.17
CA GLY A 42 -3.32 5.29 9.52
C GLY A 42 -3.37 5.46 8.01
N ILE A 43 -2.28 5.91 7.38
CA ILE A 43 -2.19 6.10 5.92
C ILE A 43 -1.60 4.85 5.26
N ASN A 44 -2.15 4.46 4.11
CA ASN A 44 -1.61 3.37 3.28
C ASN A 44 -1.35 2.06 4.03
N ASN A 45 -2.33 1.58 4.83
CA ASN A 45 -2.23 0.30 5.53
C ASN A 45 -2.38 -0.89 4.56
N LEU A 46 -1.43 -1.03 3.64
CA LEU A 46 -1.44 -2.03 2.56
C LEU A 46 -1.20 -3.46 3.09
N LEU A 47 -0.71 -3.57 4.34
CA LEU A 47 -0.27 -4.82 4.97
C LEU A 47 -1.31 -5.46 5.89
N ASN A 48 -2.32 -4.72 6.34
CA ASN A 48 -3.41 -5.27 7.13
C ASN A 48 -4.67 -5.32 6.27
N PRO A 49 -5.08 -6.50 5.76
CA PRO A 49 -6.39 -6.66 5.17
C PRO A 49 -7.43 -6.22 6.19
N ASP A 50 -8.42 -5.48 5.71
CA ASP A 50 -9.55 -5.05 6.53
C ASP A 50 -10.21 -6.28 7.16
N ASP A 51 -10.26 -6.31 8.50
CA ASP A 51 -10.98 -7.36 9.23
C ASP A 51 -12.42 -7.36 8.71
N PRO A 52 -12.96 -8.51 8.25
CA PRO A 52 -14.34 -8.61 7.82
C PRO A 52 -15.29 -8.52 9.02
N LEU A 53 -15.36 -7.33 9.62
CA LEU A 53 -16.43 -6.94 10.53
C LEU A 53 -17.71 -6.97 9.69
N ARG A 54 -18.42 -8.10 9.76
CA ARG A 54 -19.80 -8.22 9.31
C ARG A 54 -20.59 -7.18 10.09
N SER A 55 -20.89 -6.04 9.47
CA SER A 55 -21.82 -5.09 10.04
C SER A 55 -23.13 -5.83 10.24
N THR A 56 -23.51 -6.06 11.50
CA THR A 56 -24.78 -6.70 11.85
C THR A 56 -25.94 -5.73 11.70
N GLN A 57 -25.67 -4.45 11.42
CA GLN A 57 -26.66 -3.39 11.29
C GLN A 57 -26.41 -2.58 10.02
N ILE A 58 -27.48 -2.32 9.28
CA ILE A 58 -27.49 -1.46 8.10
C ILE A 58 -28.25 -0.19 8.49
N ASP A 59 -27.60 0.97 8.35
CA ASP A 59 -28.24 2.25 8.63
C ASP A 59 -28.92 2.80 7.37
N THR A 60 -30.24 2.66 7.31
CA THR A 60 -31.04 3.13 6.17
C THR A 60 -31.37 4.63 6.22
N SER A 61 -30.96 5.36 7.27
CA SER A 61 -31.28 6.78 7.43
C SER A 61 -30.54 7.69 6.46
N ARG A 62 -29.41 7.22 5.90
CA ARG A 62 -28.55 7.96 4.96
C ARG A 62 -28.09 7.06 3.83
N THR A 63 -27.97 7.65 2.64
CA THR A 63 -27.41 7.01 1.46
C THR A 63 -26.03 7.60 1.16
N VAL A 64 -25.08 6.75 0.78
CA VAL A 64 -23.74 7.12 0.36
C VAL A 64 -23.55 6.66 -1.08
N THR A 65 -23.18 7.58 -1.97
CA THR A 65 -22.78 7.21 -3.33
C THR A 65 -21.30 6.90 -3.34
N VAL A 66 -20.95 5.70 -3.81
CA VAL A 66 -19.57 5.28 -4.04
C VAL A 66 -19.33 5.27 -5.53
N GLU A 67 -18.29 5.98 -5.96
CA GLU A 67 -17.83 6.01 -7.34
C GLU A 67 -16.60 5.11 -7.50
N PHE A 68 -16.59 4.34 -8.58
CA PHE A 68 -15.56 3.38 -8.90
C PHE A 68 -14.78 3.86 -10.11
N ASP A 69 -13.51 4.18 -9.88
CA ASP A 69 -12.59 4.61 -10.92
C ASP A 69 -11.48 3.55 -11.14
N ALA A 70 -11.07 3.40 -12.40
CA ALA A 70 -10.14 2.37 -12.83
C ALA A 70 -9.11 2.95 -13.80
N ASN A 71 -7.91 3.22 -13.27
CA ASN A 71 -6.79 3.78 -14.05
C ASN A 71 -5.70 2.74 -14.32
N LEU A 72 -5.04 2.89 -15.47
CA LEU A 72 -3.93 2.05 -15.90
C LEU A 72 -2.72 2.92 -16.23
N HIS A 73 -1.55 2.55 -15.69
CA HIS A 73 -0.29 3.24 -15.95
C HIS A 73 0.63 2.34 -16.78
N GLY A 74 0.65 2.55 -18.11
CA GLY A 74 1.59 1.87 -19.01
C GLY A 74 1.37 0.35 -19.18
N LEU A 75 0.31 -0.22 -18.60
CA LEU A 75 -0.01 -1.65 -18.68
C LEU A 75 -0.94 -1.91 -19.87
N PRO A 76 -0.64 -2.86 -20.78
CA PRO A 76 -1.46 -3.13 -21.96
C PRO A 76 -2.66 -4.02 -21.61
N TRP A 77 -3.42 -3.65 -20.58
CA TRP A 77 -4.64 -4.33 -20.18
C TRP A 77 -5.85 -3.43 -20.47
N SER A 78 -7.04 -4.02 -20.60
CA SER A 78 -8.29 -3.29 -20.45
C SER A 78 -8.77 -3.52 -19.02
N PHE A 79 -8.91 -2.45 -18.25
CA PHE A 79 -9.41 -2.49 -16.88
C PHE A 79 -10.56 -1.49 -16.74
N LYS A 80 -11.76 -1.99 -16.46
CA LYS A 80 -12.95 -1.16 -16.32
C LYS A 80 -13.88 -1.72 -15.23
N PRO A 81 -14.52 -0.86 -14.43
CA PRO A 81 -15.56 -1.31 -13.52
C PRO A 81 -16.81 -1.74 -14.32
N GLY A 82 -17.54 -2.73 -13.81
CA GLY A 82 -18.85 -3.10 -14.36
C GLY A 82 -19.93 -2.05 -14.09
N GLN A 83 -19.78 -1.31 -12.98
CA GLN A 83 -20.64 -0.21 -12.55
C GLN A 83 -19.75 0.94 -12.07
N THR A 84 -19.92 2.14 -12.60
CA THR A 84 -19.10 3.33 -12.25
C THR A 84 -19.55 4.01 -10.97
N SER A 85 -20.80 3.82 -10.55
CA SER A 85 -21.32 4.34 -9.29
C SER A 85 -22.37 3.42 -8.71
N VAL A 86 -22.42 3.33 -7.39
CA VAL A 86 -23.46 2.60 -6.64
C VAL A 86 -23.87 3.42 -5.44
N SER A 87 -25.18 3.50 -5.19
CA SER A 87 -25.74 4.09 -3.97
C SER A 87 -25.93 3.00 -2.92
N VAL A 88 -25.32 3.16 -1.76
CA VAL A 88 -25.30 2.16 -0.68
C VAL A 88 -25.63 2.79 0.66
N HIS A 89 -26.07 1.97 1.60
CA HIS A 89 -26.23 2.36 3.00
C HIS A 89 -24.98 1.99 3.82
N PRO A 90 -24.60 2.78 4.85
CA PRO A 90 -23.54 2.37 5.76
C PRO A 90 -23.81 1.00 6.39
N GLY A 91 -22.84 0.10 6.29
CA GLY A 91 -22.95 -1.28 6.76
C GLY A 91 -23.53 -2.27 5.73
N GLU A 92 -24.03 -1.79 4.59
CA GLU A 92 -24.50 -2.63 3.49
C GLU A 92 -23.32 -3.26 2.74
N LEU A 93 -23.38 -4.58 2.53
CA LEU A 93 -22.39 -5.30 1.74
C LEU A 93 -22.80 -5.27 0.27
N VAL A 94 -21.94 -4.73 -0.59
CA VAL A 94 -22.18 -4.66 -2.04
C VAL A 94 -21.06 -5.35 -2.80
N HIS A 95 -21.45 -6.16 -3.77
CA HIS A 95 -20.53 -6.84 -4.68
C HIS A 95 -20.40 -6.04 -5.99
N VAL A 96 -19.17 -5.70 -6.36
CA VAL A 96 -18.86 -4.93 -7.58
C VAL A 96 -17.88 -5.71 -8.43
N VAL A 97 -18.26 -5.94 -9.68
CA VAL A 97 -17.45 -6.71 -10.65
C VAL A 97 -16.60 -5.76 -11.46
N TYR A 98 -15.33 -6.10 -11.64
CA TYR A 98 -14.42 -5.44 -12.58
C TYR A 98 -14.12 -6.36 -13.76
N ARG A 99 -13.99 -5.78 -14.95
CA ARG A 99 -13.59 -6.50 -16.15
C ARG A 99 -12.12 -6.18 -16.43
N VAL A 100 -11.30 -7.23 -16.40
CA VAL A 100 -9.86 -7.17 -16.72
C VAL A 100 -9.60 -8.05 -17.93
N SER A 101 -8.94 -7.53 -18.96
CA SER A 101 -8.46 -8.33 -20.09
C SER A 101 -7.05 -7.95 -20.50
N ASN A 102 -6.20 -8.95 -20.74
CA ASN A 102 -4.88 -8.72 -21.32
C ASN A 102 -5.02 -8.53 -22.83
N THR A 103 -4.50 -7.42 -23.36
CA THR A 103 -4.55 -7.14 -24.82
C THR A 103 -3.36 -7.73 -25.58
N ARG A 104 -2.39 -8.34 -24.88
CA ARG A 104 -1.22 -8.99 -25.46
C ARG A 104 -1.40 -10.50 -25.55
N ASN A 105 -0.68 -11.10 -26.51
CA ASN A 105 -0.64 -12.54 -26.72
C ASN A 105 0.38 -13.27 -25.82
N HIS A 106 0.92 -12.60 -24.80
CA HIS A 106 1.85 -13.17 -23.83
C HIS A 106 1.40 -12.83 -22.41
N PRO A 107 1.76 -13.66 -21.41
CA PRO A 107 1.50 -13.36 -20.00
C PRO A 107 2.17 -12.04 -19.59
N VAL A 108 1.41 -11.18 -18.92
CA VAL A 108 1.88 -9.93 -18.33
C VAL A 108 1.51 -9.99 -16.85
N THR A 109 2.37 -9.51 -15.97
CA THR A 109 2.10 -9.39 -14.54
C THR A 109 1.85 -7.92 -14.21
N GLY A 110 0.81 -7.65 -13.43
CA GLY A 110 0.48 -6.31 -12.95
C GLY A 110 0.08 -6.35 -11.47
N GLN A 111 0.28 -5.24 -10.77
CA GLN A 111 -0.17 -5.07 -9.39
C GLN A 111 -1.23 -3.97 -9.35
N ALA A 112 -2.39 -4.29 -8.78
CA ALA A 112 -3.44 -3.32 -8.53
C ALA A 112 -3.28 -2.74 -7.12
N ILE A 113 -3.10 -1.43 -7.03
CA ILE A 113 -3.02 -0.71 -5.75
C ILE A 113 -4.32 0.08 -5.59
N PRO A 114 -5.18 -0.25 -4.62
CA PRO A 114 -6.41 0.51 -4.39
C PRO A 114 -6.08 1.88 -3.76
N SER A 115 -6.86 2.90 -4.13
CA SER A 115 -6.82 4.22 -3.52
C SER A 115 -8.23 4.66 -3.16
N TYR A 116 -8.42 5.18 -1.94
CA TYR A 116 -9.72 5.62 -1.45
C TYR A 116 -9.70 7.13 -1.23
N GLY A 117 -10.64 7.84 -1.84
CA GLY A 117 -10.83 9.28 -1.70
C GLY A 117 -12.27 9.61 -1.32
N PRO A 118 -12.53 10.69 -0.56
CA PRO A 118 -11.56 11.55 0.12
C PRO A 118 -10.88 10.85 1.30
N GLN A 119 -9.76 11.38 1.79
CA GLN A 119 -8.91 10.71 2.79
C GLN A 119 -9.65 10.38 4.10
N LEU A 120 -10.64 11.19 4.49
CA LEU A 120 -11.48 10.93 5.66
C LEU A 120 -12.37 9.68 5.48
N ALA A 121 -12.81 9.39 4.25
CA ALA A 121 -13.63 8.23 3.94
C ALA A 121 -12.82 6.92 3.90
N ALA A 122 -11.51 7.01 3.68
CA ALA A 122 -10.63 5.85 3.59
C ALA A 122 -10.63 4.99 4.87
N ALA A 123 -10.85 5.59 6.04
CA ALA A 123 -10.94 4.87 7.31
C ALA A 123 -12.26 4.07 7.47
N HIS A 124 -13.30 4.45 6.73
CA HIS A 124 -14.65 3.88 6.84
C HIS A 124 -14.98 2.90 5.70
N PHE A 125 -14.26 2.99 4.58
CA PHE A 125 -14.43 2.07 3.47
C PHE A 125 -13.63 0.80 3.73
N LYS A 126 -14.30 -0.36 3.68
CA LYS A 126 -13.68 -1.67 3.95
C LYS A 126 -13.80 -2.55 2.71
N LYS A 127 -12.66 -2.99 2.19
CA LYS A 127 -12.62 -3.93 1.05
C LYS A 127 -12.50 -5.36 1.59
N MET A 128 -13.58 -6.12 1.46
CA MET A 128 -13.72 -7.44 2.08
C MET A 128 -13.05 -8.57 1.28
N GLU A 129 -13.10 -8.50 -0.06
CA GLU A 129 -12.53 -9.52 -0.93
C GLU A 129 -11.55 -8.91 -1.93
N CYS A 130 -10.46 -9.64 -2.21
CA CYS A 130 -9.50 -9.26 -3.24
C CYS A 130 -10.16 -9.25 -4.63
N PHE A 131 -9.55 -8.52 -5.58
CA PHE A 131 -9.92 -8.67 -6.98
C PHE A 131 -9.45 -10.07 -7.41
N CYS A 132 -10.34 -11.05 -7.37
CA CYS A 132 -10.06 -12.42 -7.79
C CYS A 132 -9.74 -12.47 -9.29
#